data_AF-A0A515CT55-F1
#
_entry.id   AF-A0A515CT55-F1
#
_cell.length_a   1.000
_cell.length_b   1.000
_cell.length_c   1.000
_cell.angle_alpha   90.00
_cell.angle_beta   90.00
_cell.angle_gamma   90.00
#
_symmetry.space_group_name_H-M   'P 1'
#
loop_
_entity.id
_entity.type
_entity.pdbx_description
1 polymer ?
#
loop_
_entity_poly.entity_id
_entity_poly.type
_entity_poly.pdbx_seq_one_letter_code
_entity_poly.pdbx_strand_id
1 'polypeptide(L)' 'MGFRDVKKLAIHCLQQGAYDHEVRGNIDVKNLFATGQVDKNEVIELIRKTSGDAYQCRPHHQDAATDVHILQPWKSGCYW' A
#
# COMPACT_ATOMS: atom_id res chain seq x y z
N MET A 1 -4.78 4.21 14.87
CA MET A 1 -4.96 5.38 13.97
C MET A 1 -6.15 5.11 13.04
N GLY A 2 -6.96 6.10 12.68
CA GLY A 2 -8.08 5.89 11.75
C GLY A 2 -7.61 5.77 10.30
N PHE A 3 -8.38 5.09 9.43
CA PHE A 3 -8.00 4.89 8.02
C PHE A 3 -7.65 6.20 7.29
N ARG A 4 -8.38 7.28 7.56
CA ARG A 4 -8.12 8.59 6.96
C ARG A 4 -6.72 9.12 7.29
N ASP A 5 -6.25 8.90 8.51
CA ASP A 5 -4.94 9.37 8.96
C ASP A 5 -3.83 8.48 8.40
N VAL A 6 -4.04 7.16 8.38
CA VAL A 6 -3.15 6.19 7.72
C VAL A 6 -2.95 6.56 6.25
N LYS A 7 -4.04 6.85 5.54
CA LYS A 7 -4.02 7.25 4.14
C LYS A 7 -3.21 8.52 3.89
N LYS A 8 -3.39 9.54 4.74
CA LYS A 8 -2.61 10.78 4.65
C LYS A 8 -1.12 10.53 4.91
N LEU A 9 -0.80 9.76 5.95
CA LEU A 9 0.57 9.43 6.31
C LEU A 9 1.26 8.63 5.20
N ALA A 10 0.61 7.61 4.66
CA ALA A 10 1.15 6.80 3.57
C ALA A 10 1.47 7.63 2.32
N ILE A 11 0.56 8.52 1.92
CA ILE A 11 0.79 9.44 0.79
C ILE A 11 1.97 10.38 1.09
N HIS A 12 2.04 10.92 2.31
CA HIS A 12 3.14 11.79 2.71
C HIS A 12 4.49 11.07 2.65
N CYS A 13 4.59 9.87 3.21
CA CYS A 13 5.80 9.06 3.17
C CYS A 13 6.22 8.74 1.73
N LEU A 14 5.28 8.36 0.86
CA LEU A 14 5.56 8.12 -0.56
C LEU A 14 6.14 9.38 -1.22
N GLN A 15 5.52 10.54 -1.00
CA GLN A 15 5.99 11.82 -1.56
C GLN A 15 7.41 12.17 -1.13
N GLN A 16 7.76 11.91 0.13
CA GLN A 16 9.10 12.13 0.70
C GLN A 16 10.12 11.04 0.34
N GLY A 17 9.71 9.94 -0.29
CA GLY A 17 10.58 8.78 -0.50
C GLY A 17 10.89 8.00 0.78
N ALA A 18 10.11 8.20 1.84
CA ALA A 18 10.27 7.55 3.13
C ALA A 18 9.52 6.20 3.16
N TYR A 19 9.90 5.29 2.28
CA TYR A 19 9.32 3.94 2.19
C TYR A 19 10.40 2.93 1.80
N ASP A 20 10.24 1.69 2.25
CA ASP A 20 11.06 0.55 1.85
C ASP A 20 10.17 -0.56 1.29
N HIS A 21 10.79 -1.47 0.53
CA HIS A 21 10.13 -2.66 0.03
C HIS A 21 10.55 -3.87 0.86
N GLU A 22 9.58 -4.64 1.36
CA GLU A 22 9.88 -5.92 2.01
C GLU A 22 10.47 -6.89 0.95
N VAL A 23 11.76 -7.20 1.07
CA VAL A 23 12.43 -8.16 0.19
C VAL A 23 12.15 -9.58 0.71
N ARG A 24 11.21 -10.27 0.08
CA ARG A 24 11.04 -11.73 0.26
C ARG A 24 11.84 -12.45 -0.81
N GLY A 25 12.73 -13.35 -0.38
CA GLY A 25 13.66 -14.06 -1.27
C GLY A 25 13.01 -14.64 -2.53
N ASN A 26 13.65 -14.42 -3.68
CA ASN A 26 13.35 -14.97 -5.01
C ASN A 26 11.93 -14.76 -5.56
N ILE A 27 11.21 -13.72 -5.12
CA ILE A 27 9.89 -13.37 -5.68
C ILE A 27 9.87 -11.91 -6.12
N ASP A 28 10.77 -11.55 -7.05
CA ASP A 28 10.82 -10.19 -7.64
C ASP A 28 9.51 -9.79 -8.33
N VAL A 29 8.71 -10.75 -8.79
CA VAL A 29 7.56 -10.47 -9.66
C VAL A 29 6.30 -9.95 -8.93
N LYS A 30 6.22 -10.02 -7.60
CA LYS A 30 4.95 -9.73 -6.89
C LYS A 30 4.75 -8.26 -6.52
N ASN A 31 5.81 -7.46 -6.46
CA ASN A 31 5.69 -6.05 -6.08
C ASN A 31 5.97 -5.17 -7.30
N LEU A 32 4.90 -4.79 -8.01
CA LEU A 32 4.96 -3.94 -9.20
C LEU A 32 5.62 -2.59 -8.92
N PHE A 33 5.51 -2.09 -7.69
CA PHE A 33 6.15 -0.83 -7.29
C PHE A 33 7.66 -1.01 -7.10
N ALA A 34 8.08 -2.10 -6.45
CA ALA A 34 9.50 -2.42 -6.28
C ALA A 34 10.21 -2.72 -7.61
N THR A 35 9.50 -3.28 -8.59
CA THR A 35 10.03 -3.57 -9.93
C THR A 35 9.96 -2.39 -10.89
N GLY A 36 9.38 -1.25 -10.47
CA GLY A 36 9.23 -0.06 -11.30
C GLY A 36 8.16 -0.17 -12.39
N GLN A 37 7.34 -1.23 -12.40
CA GLN A 37 6.21 -1.38 -13.32
C GLN A 37 5.04 -0.46 -12.95
N VAL A 38 4.92 -0.12 -11.68
CA VAL A 38 3.99 0.88 -11.15
C VAL A 38 4.82 1.98 -10.52
N ASP A 39 4.57 3.24 -10.90
CA ASP A 39 5.32 4.35 -10.34
C ASP A 39 4.73 4.86 -9.00
N LYS A 40 5.47 5.74 -8.33
CA LYS A 40 5.03 6.37 -7.07
C LYS A 40 3.68 7.07 -7.19
N ASN A 41 3.44 7.78 -8.29
CA ASN A 41 2.20 8.55 -8.47
C ASN A 41 1.01 7.60 -8.65
N GLU A 42 1.19 6.48 -9.34
CA GLU A 42 0.19 5.44 -9.47
C GLU A 42 -0.18 4.81 -8.13
N VAL A 43 0.81 4.53 -7.28
CA VAL A 43 0.56 4.04 -5.91
C VAL A 43 -0.22 5.08 -5.09
N ILE A 44 0.18 6.36 -5.17
CA ILE A 44 -0.55 7.45 -4.49
C ILE A 44 -2.01 7.52 -4.99
N GLU A 45 -2.24 7.37 -6.28
CA GLU A 45 -3.59 7.38 -6.86
C GLU A 45 -4.43 6.16 -6.42
N LEU A 46 -3.83 4.98 -6.32
CA LEU A 46 -4.50 3.79 -5.77
C LEU A 46 -4.93 4.04 -4.33
N ILE A 47 -4.02 4.52 -3.48
CA ILE A 47 -4.30 4.86 -2.08
C ILE A 47 -5.41 5.93 -2.00
N ARG A 48 -5.37 6.96 -2.85
CA ARG A 48 -6.40 8.01 -2.95
C ARG A 48 -7.77 7.48 -3.33
N LYS A 49 -7.85 6.47 -4.20
CA LYS A 49 -9.13 5.87 -4.63
C LYS A 49 -9.72 4.87 -3.64
N THR A 50 -8.94 4.35 -2.70
CA THR A 50 -9.44 3.40 -1.70
C THR A 50 -10.47 4.05 -0.78
N SER A 51 -11.69 3.49 -0.79
CA SER A 51 -12.76 3.79 0.17
C SER A 51 -12.62 2.91 1.42
N GLY A 52 -13.41 3.19 2.46
CA GLY A 52 -13.38 2.39 3.69
C GLY A 52 -13.75 0.91 3.45
N ASP A 53 -14.65 0.64 2.51
CA ASP A 53 -15.11 -0.73 2.19
C ASP A 53 -14.02 -1.56 1.48
N ALA A 54 -13.06 -0.87 0.85
CA ALA A 54 -11.91 -1.45 0.17
C ALA A 54 -10.64 -1.43 1.05
N TYR A 55 -10.80 -1.19 2.35
CA TYR A 55 -9.70 -1.11 3.31
C TYR A 55 -9.84 -2.17 4.40
N GLN A 56 -8.72 -2.81 4.74
CA GLN A 56 -8.62 -3.73 5.86
C GLN A 56 -7.35 -3.44 6.66
N CYS A 57 -7.44 -3.65 7.98
CA CYS A 57 -6.30 -3.55 8.88
C CYS A 57 -6.18 -4.84 9.66
N ARG A 58 -5.00 -5.44 9.70
CA ARG A 58 -4.73 -6.68 10.44
C ARG A 58 -3.33 -6.61 11.06
N PRO A 59 -3.09 -7.23 12.21
CA PRO A 59 -1.73 -7.32 12.76
C PRO A 59 -0.82 -8.14 11.83
N HIS A 60 0.47 -7.80 11.79
CA HIS A 60 1.45 -8.57 11.03
C HIS A 60 1.62 -9.96 11.65
N HIS A 61 1.69 -10.99 10.79
CA HIS A 61 1.64 -12.39 11.22
C HIS A 61 2.88 -12.83 12.05
N GLN A 62 4.03 -12.19 11.87
CA GLN A 62 5.25 -12.42 12.66
C GLN A 62 5.46 -11.40 13.79
N ASP A 63 4.79 -10.24 13.72
CA ASP A 63 4.91 -9.18 14.70
C ASP A 63 3.55 -8.51 14.91
N ALA A 64 2.82 -8.97 15.93
CA ALA A 64 1.48 -8.46 16.20
C ALA A 64 1.45 -6.97 16.61
N ALA A 65 2.59 -6.36 16.95
CA ALA A 65 2.68 -4.94 17.26
C ALA A 65 2.66 -4.05 16.00
N THR A 66 2.89 -4.63 14.83
CA THR A 66 2.90 -3.92 13.55
C THR A 66 1.54 -4.06 12.85
N ASP A 67 0.92 -2.93 12.53
CA ASP A 67 -0.33 -2.89 11.74
C ASP A 67 -0.04 -3.06 10.24
N VAL A 68 -0.72 -4.02 9.60
CA VAL A 68 -0.73 -4.21 8.14
C VAL A 68 -2.00 -3.61 7.57
N HIS A 69 -1.81 -2.56 6.75
CA HIS A 69 -2.88 -1.88 6.04
C HIS A 69 -3.00 -2.42 4.62
N ILE A 70 -4.14 -3.03 4.30
CA ILE A 70 -4.45 -3.61 3.00
C ILE A 70 -5.48 -2.72 2.30
N LEU A 71 -5.15 -2.25 1.10
CA LEU A 71 -5.99 -1.35 0.31
C LEU A 71 -6.27 -2.02 -1.04
N GLN A 72 -7.54 -2.22 -1.39
CA GLN A 72 -7.96 -2.95 -2.60
C GLN A 72 -8.90 -2.11 -3.48
N PRO A 73 -8.45 -0.95 -4.01
CA PRO A 73 -9.31 -0.06 -4.76
C PRO A 73 -9.72 -0.65 -6.13
N TRP A 74 -10.89 -0.26 -6.62
CA TRP A 74 -11.27 -0.49 -8.02
C TRP A 74 -10.70 0.62 -8.92
N LYS A 75 -9.92 0.24 -9.94
CA LYS A 75 -9.35 1.18 -10.93
C LYS A 75 -9.36 0.53 -12.30
N SER A 76 -9.85 1.26 -13.31
CA SER A 76 -9.81 0.85 -14.73
C SER A 76 -10.48 -0.51 -15.02
N GLY A 77 -11.54 -0.86 -14.30
CA GLY A 77 -12.31 -2.08 -14.56
C GLY A 77 -11.79 -3.33 -13.84
N CYS A 78 -10.81 -3.21 -12.93
CA CYS A 78 -10.35 -4.31 -12.09
C CYS A 78 -10.11 -3.87 -10.64
N TYR A 79 -10.11 -4.84 -9.73
CA TYR A 79 -9.59 -4.68 -8.37
C TYR A 79 -8.07 -4.75 -8.39
N TRP A 80 -7.45 -3.90 -7.59
CA TRP A 80 -6.02 -3.89 -7.31
C TRP A 80 -5.75 -4.52 -5.94
#